data_AF-A0A438DK55-F1
#
_entry.id   AF-A0A438DK55-F1
#
_cell.length_a   1.000
_cell.length_b   1.000
_cell.length_c   1.000
_cell.angle_alpha   90.00
_cell.angle_beta   90.00
_cell.angle_gamma   90.00
#
_symmetry.space_group_name_H-M   'P 1'
#
loop_
_entity.id
_entity.type
_entity.pdbx_description
1 polymer ?
#
loop_
_entity_poly.entity_id
_entity_poly.type
_entity_poly.pdbx_seq_one_letter_code
_entity_poly.pdbx_strand_id
1 'polypeptide(L)'
;MSNIYAAAGRWKEVEDIRQMMKMKGVKKDPGVSWIEINSEIQIFHAGSKTHPKTEEIYNNLRHLTLQSKGLGYIPDTSFILQNVKDIKEEEEEEYLLQHSERLALSLGLISLPEKSTIRVFKNLRICGDCHTATKFISKITGRRIIARDTNRFHHFENGKMFLWGLLVAYACKMCITTV
;
A
#
# COMPACT_ATOMS: atom_id res chain seq x y z
N MET A 1 15.96 8.36 8.86
CA MET A 1 16.11 9.62 9.63
C MET A 1 15.20 10.74 9.14
N SER A 2 15.01 10.95 7.83
CA SER A 2 14.08 11.98 7.30
C SER A 2 12.65 11.90 7.86
N ASN A 3 12.23 10.73 8.32
CA ASN A 3 10.90 10.45 8.85
C ASN A 3 10.47 11.37 10.02
N ILE A 4 11.35 11.67 10.97
CA ILE A 4 10.99 12.55 12.11
C ILE A 4 10.68 13.97 11.62
N TYR A 5 11.48 14.49 10.69
CA TYR A 5 11.26 15.80 10.08
C TYR A 5 10.01 15.84 9.21
N ALA A 6 9.76 14.78 8.42
CA ALA A 6 8.54 14.68 7.61
C ALA A 6 7.27 14.61 8.47
N ALA A 7 7.30 13.93 9.63
CA ALA A 7 6.17 13.92 10.56
C ALA A 7 5.87 15.30 11.18
N ALA A 8 6.88 16.16 11.26
CA ALA A 8 6.78 17.54 11.75
C ALA A 8 6.53 18.56 10.63
N GLY A 9 6.29 18.14 9.38
CA GLY A 9 6.13 19.04 8.22
C GLY A 9 7.39 19.82 7.83
N ARG A 10 8.55 19.41 8.35
CA ARG A 10 9.86 20.07 8.14
C ARG A 10 10.51 19.57 6.86
N TRP A 11 9.96 19.97 5.72
CA TRP A 11 10.32 19.42 4.40
C TRP A 11 11.69 19.86 3.89
N LYS A 12 12.14 21.06 4.27
CA LYS A 12 13.50 21.52 3.94
C LYS A 12 14.54 20.58 4.52
N GLU A 13 14.39 20.21 5.79
CA GLU A 13 15.28 19.28 6.48
C GLU A 13 15.16 17.85 5.95
N VAL A 14 13.98 17.44 5.48
CA VAL A 14 13.80 16.18 4.75
C VAL A 14 14.65 16.18 3.48
N GLU A 15 14.60 17.27 2.71
CA GLU A 15 15.36 17.41 1.47
C GLU A 15 16.86 17.48 1.72
N ASP A 16 17.31 18.27 2.71
CA ASP A 16 18.71 18.36 3.12
C ASP A 16 19.27 16.98 3.50
N ILE A 17 18.50 16.19 4.26
CA ILE A 17 18.87 14.82 4.62
C ILE A 17 18.94 13.92 3.38
N ARG A 18 17.99 14.02 2.44
CA ARG A 18 17.99 13.24 1.20
C ARG A 18 19.20 13.57 0.33
N GLN A 19 19.53 14.85 0.18
CA GLN A 19 20.71 15.29 -0.55
C GLN A 19 22.00 14.78 0.09
N MET A 20 22.11 14.87 1.42
CA MET A 20 23.25 14.30 2.14
C MET A 20 23.36 12.78 1.94
N MET A 21 22.24 12.05 1.97
CA MET A 21 22.24 10.60 1.71
C MET A 21 22.71 10.28 0.29
N LYS A 22 22.25 11.05 -0.71
CA LYS A 22 22.67 10.91 -2.11
C LYS A 22 24.16 11.19 -2.29
N MET A 23 24.67 12.27 -1.70
CA MET A 23 26.10 12.61 -1.73
C MET A 23 26.96 11.52 -1.10
N LYS A 24 26.48 10.87 -0.03
CA LYS A 24 27.15 9.75 0.63
C LYS A 24 26.96 8.40 -0.07
N GLY A 25 26.33 8.38 -1.24
CA GLY A 25 26.07 7.15 -2.01
C GLY A 25 25.07 6.19 -1.36
N VAL A 26 24.31 6.65 -0.36
CA VAL A 26 23.32 5.80 0.32
C VAL A 26 22.12 5.61 -0.60
N LYS A 27 21.96 4.40 -1.13
CA LYS A 27 20.79 3.99 -1.92
C LYS A 27 19.75 3.33 -1.01
N LYS A 28 18.48 3.73 -1.15
CA LYS A 28 17.34 3.01 -0.57
C LYS A 28 16.75 2.11 -1.64
N ASP A 29 16.44 0.88 -1.28
CA ASP A 29 15.66 0.00 -2.14
C ASP A 29 14.27 0.61 -2.36
N PRO A 30 13.77 0.63 -3.61
CA PRO A 30 12.42 1.07 -3.89
C PRO A 30 11.41 0.14 -3.20
N GLY A 31 10.28 0.72 -2.75
CA GLY A 31 9.18 -0.07 -2.23
C GLY A 31 8.56 -0.91 -3.34
N VAL A 32 8.54 -2.23 -3.14
CA VAL A 32 7.89 -3.18 -4.04
C VAL A 32 6.99 -4.12 -3.25
N SER A 33 5.85 -4.42 -3.85
CA SER A 33 4.97 -5.49 -3.39
C SER A 33 4.97 -6.63 -4.39
N TRP A 34 4.74 -7.85 -3.95
CA TRP A 34 4.59 -8.98 -4.86
C TRP A 34 3.56 -9.98 -4.36
N ILE A 35 3.07 -10.78 -5.30
CA ILE A 35 2.14 -11.88 -5.09
C ILE A 35 2.59 -13.08 -5.92
N GLU A 36 2.35 -14.28 -5.41
CA GLU A 36 2.60 -15.52 -6.14
C GLU A 36 1.27 -16.03 -6.73
N ILE A 37 1.25 -16.25 -8.05
CA ILE A 37 0.09 -16.75 -8.79
C ILE A 37 0.59 -17.87 -9.70
N ASN A 38 0.03 -19.07 -9.58
CA ASN A 38 0.43 -20.23 -10.38
C ASN A 38 1.95 -20.52 -10.35
N SER A 39 2.58 -20.33 -9.18
CA SER A 39 4.04 -20.46 -8.95
C SER A 39 4.91 -19.39 -9.62
N GLU A 40 4.31 -18.32 -10.15
CA GLU A 40 5.02 -17.17 -10.70
C GLU A 40 4.90 -15.96 -9.77
N ILE A 41 6.02 -15.27 -9.55
CA ILE A 41 6.08 -14.05 -8.75
C ILE A 41 5.76 -12.85 -9.63
N GLN A 42 4.69 -12.13 -9.28
CA GLN A 42 4.27 -10.90 -9.93
C GLN A 42 4.63 -9.71 -9.04
N ILE A 43 5.56 -8.87 -9.52
CA ILE A 43 6.13 -7.74 -8.75
C ILE A 43 5.52 -6.43 -9.21
N PHE A 44 5.15 -5.58 -8.25
CA PHE A 44 4.58 -4.26 -8.46
C PHE A 44 5.39 -3.19 -7.75
N HIS A 45 5.68 -2.13 -8.48
CA HIS A 45 6.10 -0.84 -7.96
C HIS A 45 4.88 0.07 -7.80
N ALA A 46 5.06 1.16 -7.06
CA ALA A 46 4.03 2.20 -7.03
C ALA A 46 3.79 2.74 -8.46
N GLY A 47 2.54 2.80 -8.88
CA GLY A 47 2.16 3.27 -10.22
C GLY A 47 2.55 2.32 -11.36
N SER A 48 2.85 1.04 -11.09
CA SER A 48 3.12 0.06 -12.15
C SER A 48 1.99 0.00 -13.18
N LYS A 49 2.35 0.03 -14.47
CA LYS A 49 1.44 -0.04 -15.64
C LYS A 49 1.90 -1.02 -16.73
N THR A 50 2.93 -1.82 -16.44
CA THR A 50 3.56 -2.73 -17.42
C THR A 50 2.90 -4.12 -17.45
N HIS A 51 2.01 -4.43 -16.50
CA HIS A 51 1.37 -5.74 -16.42
C HIS A 51 0.27 -5.88 -17.50
N PRO A 52 0.10 -7.04 -18.16
CA PRO A 52 -0.94 -7.20 -19.20
C PRO A 52 -2.36 -6.92 -18.71
N LYS A 53 -2.65 -7.20 -17.44
CA LYS A 53 -3.93 -6.92 -16.78
C LYS A 53 -4.04 -5.53 -16.11
N THR A 54 -3.20 -4.56 -16.48
CA THR A 54 -3.14 -3.25 -15.81
C THR A 54 -4.51 -2.59 -15.71
N GLU A 55 -5.25 -2.48 -16.82
CA GLU A 55 -6.58 -1.84 -16.82
C GLU A 55 -7.57 -2.57 -15.90
N GLU A 56 -7.58 -3.90 -15.92
CA GLU A 56 -8.43 -4.72 -15.06
C GLU A 56 -8.10 -4.50 -13.57
N ILE A 57 -6.81 -4.43 -13.23
CA ILE A 57 -6.32 -4.17 -11.87
C ILE A 57 -6.83 -2.83 -11.37
N TYR A 58 -6.67 -1.75 -12.13
CA TYR A 58 -7.09 -0.41 -11.72
C TYR A 58 -8.61 -0.28 -11.67
N ASN A 59 -9.34 -0.85 -12.63
CA ASN A 59 -10.80 -0.82 -12.62
C ASN A 59 -11.38 -1.57 -11.42
N ASN A 60 -10.83 -2.74 -11.09
CA ASN A 60 -11.20 -3.47 -9.87
C ASN A 60 -10.91 -2.63 -8.61
N LEU A 61 -9.77 -1.95 -8.53
CA LEU A 61 -9.44 -1.07 -7.40
C LEU A 61 -10.40 0.12 -7.26
N ARG A 62 -10.78 0.77 -8.37
CA ARG A 62 -11.79 1.84 -8.35
C ARG A 62 -13.13 1.32 -7.85
N HIS A 63 -13.57 0.17 -8.36
CA HIS A 63 -14.82 -0.46 -7.93
C HIS A 63 -14.83 -0.78 -6.43
N LEU A 64 -13.78 -1.46 -5.95
CA LEU A 64 -13.63 -1.79 -4.54
C LEU A 64 -13.53 -0.54 -3.66
N THR A 65 -12.89 0.53 -4.15
CA THR A 65 -12.78 1.80 -3.42
C THR A 65 -14.14 2.46 -3.26
N LEU A 66 -14.95 2.52 -4.32
CA LEU A 66 -16.32 3.05 -4.26
C LEU A 66 -17.19 2.26 -3.27
N GLN A 67 -17.15 0.94 -3.33
CA GLN A 67 -17.87 0.08 -2.37
C GLN A 67 -17.37 0.28 -0.93
N SER A 68 -16.04 0.39 -0.75
CA SER A 68 -15.44 0.63 0.55
C SER A 68 -15.92 1.95 1.15
N LYS A 69 -15.96 3.03 0.34
CA LYS A 69 -16.48 4.35 0.78
C LYS A 69 -17.93 4.26 1.23
N GLY A 70 -18.77 3.52 0.49
CA GLY A 70 -20.16 3.24 0.89
C GLY A 70 -20.29 2.52 2.24
N LEU A 71 -19.24 1.84 2.70
CA LEU A 71 -19.17 1.17 4.00
C LEU A 71 -18.48 2.00 5.09
N GLY A 72 -18.07 3.24 4.79
CA GLY A 72 -17.41 4.15 5.73
C GLY A 72 -15.88 4.20 5.64
N TYR A 73 -15.27 3.70 4.56
CA TYR A 73 -13.86 3.94 4.28
C TYR A 73 -13.64 5.42 3.92
N ILE A 74 -12.72 6.07 4.62
CA ILE A 74 -12.27 7.43 4.32
C ILE A 74 -10.80 7.33 3.88
N PRO A 75 -10.47 7.63 2.61
CA PRO A 75 -9.09 7.61 2.14
C PRO A 75 -8.20 8.60 2.91
N ASP A 76 -7.02 8.16 3.31
CA ASP A 76 -6.05 9.02 4.00
C ASP A 76 -4.97 9.49 3.01
N THR A 77 -5.21 10.63 2.36
CA THR A 77 -4.27 11.22 1.38
C THR A 77 -2.96 11.68 2.01
N SER A 78 -2.82 11.65 3.34
CA SER A 78 -1.52 11.87 3.98
C SER A 78 -0.47 10.80 3.62
N PHE A 79 -0.87 9.71 2.96
CA PHE A 79 0.00 8.64 2.43
C PHE A 79 0.34 8.74 0.93
N ILE A 80 -0.02 9.82 0.23
CA ILE A 80 0.45 10.08 -1.15
C ILE A 80 1.80 10.80 -1.15
N LEU A 81 2.53 10.75 -2.27
CA LEU A 81 3.78 11.50 -2.43
C LEU A 81 3.50 13.01 -2.33
N GLN A 82 4.33 13.74 -1.57
CA GLN A 82 4.05 15.15 -1.29
C GLN A 82 4.14 16.04 -2.53
N ASN A 83 4.90 15.64 -3.55
CA ASN A 83 5.03 16.37 -4.82
C ASN A 83 3.82 16.22 -5.76
N VAL A 84 2.80 15.48 -5.35
CA VAL A 84 1.48 15.37 -6.03
C VAL A 84 0.34 15.87 -5.15
N LYS A 85 0.66 16.55 -4.04
CA LYS A 85 -0.30 17.38 -3.31
C LYS A 85 -0.42 18.72 -4.03
N ASP A 86 -1.55 19.40 -3.88
CA ASP A 86 -1.95 20.63 -4.61
C ASP A 86 -2.76 20.38 -5.89
N ILE A 87 -3.31 19.18 -6.05
CA ILE A 87 -4.32 18.85 -7.07
C ILE A 87 -5.71 18.71 -6.42
N LYS A 88 -6.75 18.43 -7.20
CA LYS A 88 -8.09 18.21 -6.63
C LYS A 88 -8.09 16.96 -5.76
N GLU A 89 -8.85 16.96 -4.67
CA GLU A 89 -8.94 15.86 -3.69
C GLU A 89 -9.27 14.50 -4.36
N GLU A 90 -10.19 14.50 -5.33
CA GLU A 90 -10.52 13.31 -6.12
C GLU A 90 -9.32 12.74 -6.90
N GLU A 91 -8.45 13.61 -7.39
CA GLU A 91 -7.22 13.23 -8.09
C GLU A 91 -6.15 12.74 -7.10
N GLU A 92 -6.11 13.29 -5.88
CA GLU A 92 -5.23 12.83 -4.80
C GLU A 92 -5.57 11.40 -4.36
N GLU A 93 -6.86 11.06 -4.23
CA GLU A 93 -7.29 9.72 -3.87
C GLU A 93 -6.92 8.67 -4.92
N GLU A 94 -6.91 9.03 -6.20
CA GLU A 94 -6.50 8.13 -7.30
C GLU A 94 -5.03 7.70 -7.14
N TYR A 95 -4.18 8.53 -6.52
CA TYR A 95 -2.79 8.15 -6.20
C TYR A 95 -2.69 7.05 -5.14
N LEU A 96 -3.68 6.90 -4.26
CA LEU A 96 -3.70 5.80 -3.30
C LEU A 96 -3.89 4.45 -4.02
N LEU A 97 -4.62 4.42 -5.14
CA LEU A 97 -4.79 3.21 -5.95
C LEU A 97 -3.46 2.70 -6.51
N GLN A 98 -2.51 3.61 -6.72
CA GLN A 98 -1.19 3.31 -7.28
C GLN A 98 -0.26 2.65 -6.26
N HIS A 99 -0.65 2.49 -4.99
CA HIS A 99 0.17 1.78 -4.01
C HIS A 99 0.37 0.33 -4.46
N SER A 100 1.62 -0.12 -4.53
CA SER A 100 2.00 -1.46 -5.01
C SER A 100 1.26 -2.60 -4.29
N GLU A 101 0.95 -2.43 -3.01
CA GLU A 101 0.17 -3.34 -2.16
C GLU A 101 -1.24 -3.56 -2.72
N ARG A 102 -1.88 -2.47 -3.17
CA ARG A 102 -3.22 -2.52 -3.78
C ARG A 102 -3.17 -3.18 -5.14
N LEU A 103 -2.16 -2.87 -5.95
CA LEU A 103 -1.98 -3.48 -7.27
C LEU A 103 -1.81 -5.00 -7.15
N ALA A 104 -0.92 -5.45 -6.26
CA ALA A 104 -0.70 -6.88 -5.99
C ALA A 104 -1.97 -7.57 -5.45
N LEU A 105 -2.67 -6.94 -4.51
CA LEU A 105 -3.92 -7.47 -3.96
C LEU A 105 -5.01 -7.60 -5.04
N SER A 106 -5.17 -6.56 -5.86
CA SER A 106 -6.17 -6.55 -6.94
C SER A 106 -5.88 -7.62 -7.98
N LEU A 107 -4.62 -7.80 -8.40
CA LEU A 107 -4.25 -8.92 -9.27
C LEU A 107 -4.59 -10.27 -8.64
N GLY A 108 -4.34 -10.43 -7.34
CA GLY A 108 -4.70 -11.63 -6.58
C GLY A 108 -6.19 -11.90 -6.58
N LEU A 109 -7.02 -10.87 -6.39
CA LEU A 109 -8.48 -10.99 -6.43
C LEU A 109 -8.99 -11.41 -7.82
N ILE A 110 -8.38 -10.87 -8.88
CA ILE A 110 -8.74 -11.16 -10.27
C ILE A 110 -8.33 -12.57 -10.69
N SER A 111 -7.16 -13.03 -10.25
CA SER A 111 -6.51 -14.21 -10.85
C SER A 111 -6.57 -15.46 -9.99
N LEU A 112 -6.86 -15.34 -8.68
CA LEU A 112 -6.92 -16.49 -7.78
C LEU A 112 -8.37 -16.95 -7.54
N PRO A 113 -8.62 -18.26 -7.38
CA PRO A 113 -9.97 -18.80 -7.18
C PRO A 113 -10.72 -18.15 -6.02
N GLU A 114 -12.05 -17.97 -6.13
CA GLU A 114 -12.90 -17.22 -5.20
C GLU A 114 -12.78 -17.55 -3.70
N LYS A 115 -12.32 -18.74 -3.33
CA LYS A 115 -12.21 -19.16 -1.92
C LYS A 115 -10.77 -19.25 -1.40
N SER A 116 -9.77 -18.97 -2.23
CA SER A 116 -8.37 -19.10 -1.81
C SER A 116 -7.92 -17.93 -0.93
N THR A 117 -6.89 -18.15 -0.11
CA THR A 117 -6.26 -17.05 0.64
C THR A 117 -5.31 -16.27 -0.26
N ILE A 118 -5.45 -14.95 -0.26
CA ILE A 118 -4.56 -14.06 -1.03
C ILE A 118 -3.37 -13.68 -0.15
N ARG A 119 -2.15 -13.81 -0.66
CA ARG A 119 -0.91 -13.49 0.07
C ARG A 119 -0.16 -12.39 -0.67
N VAL A 120 -0.02 -11.23 -0.04
CA VAL A 120 0.73 -10.09 -0.57
C VAL A 120 1.96 -9.88 0.30
N PHE A 121 3.10 -9.65 -0.33
CA PHE A 121 4.36 -9.39 0.35
C PHE A 121 4.87 -8.00 0.02
N LYS A 122 5.59 -7.37 0.95
CA LYS A 122 6.15 -6.03 0.82
C LYS A 122 7.55 -5.99 1.45
N ASN A 123 8.50 -5.35 0.77
CA ASN A 123 9.88 -5.14 1.28
C ASN A 123 10.03 -3.92 2.20
N LEU A 124 8.97 -3.15 2.39
CA LEU A 124 8.84 -2.02 3.31
C LEU A 124 7.63 -2.23 4.21
N ARG A 125 7.47 -1.37 5.22
CA ARG A 125 6.26 -1.36 6.05
C ARG A 125 5.03 -1.02 5.21
N ILE A 126 3.90 -1.67 5.46
CA ILE A 126 2.63 -1.31 4.79
C ILE A 126 2.09 0.01 5.35
N CYS A 127 1.58 0.88 4.48
CA CYS A 127 1.06 2.19 4.88
C CYS A 127 -0.30 2.07 5.63
N GLY A 128 -0.64 3.09 6.41
CA GLY A 128 -1.86 3.08 7.23
C GLY A 128 -3.13 3.01 6.41
N ASP A 129 -3.16 3.74 5.30
CA ASP A 129 -4.29 3.73 4.37
C ASP A 129 -4.47 2.35 3.69
N CYS A 130 -3.38 1.71 3.25
CA CYS A 130 -3.45 0.34 2.72
C CYS A 130 -3.98 -0.65 3.76
N HIS A 131 -3.62 -0.55 5.03
CA HIS A 131 -4.23 -1.40 6.07
C HIS A 131 -5.75 -1.22 6.15
N THR A 132 -6.22 0.04 6.12
CA THR A 132 -7.64 0.33 6.19
C THR A 132 -8.35 -0.17 4.94
N ALA A 133 -7.83 0.13 3.75
CA ALA A 133 -8.39 -0.34 2.48
C ALA A 133 -8.46 -1.88 2.43
N THR A 134 -7.40 -2.59 2.81
CA THR A 134 -7.40 -4.06 2.82
C THR A 134 -8.44 -4.64 3.80
N LYS A 135 -8.71 -3.99 4.94
CA LYS A 135 -9.81 -4.39 5.83
C LYS A 135 -11.15 -4.33 5.08
N PHE A 136 -11.48 -3.19 4.48
CA PHE A 136 -12.73 -3.04 3.74
C PHE A 136 -12.84 -4.02 2.57
N ILE A 137 -11.77 -4.20 1.81
CA ILE A 137 -11.72 -5.19 0.72
C ILE A 137 -11.97 -6.61 1.25
N SER A 138 -11.40 -7.00 2.39
CA SER A 138 -11.69 -8.32 3.00
C SER A 138 -13.15 -8.50 3.39
N LYS A 139 -13.83 -7.42 3.79
CA LYS A 139 -15.27 -7.42 4.12
C LYS A 139 -16.13 -7.53 2.87
N ILE A 140 -15.81 -6.78 1.83
CA ILE A 140 -16.55 -6.74 0.55
C ILE A 140 -16.45 -8.08 -0.17
N THR A 141 -15.23 -8.62 -0.25
CA THR A 141 -14.95 -9.81 -1.05
C THR A 141 -15.17 -11.12 -0.27
N GLY A 142 -15.29 -11.05 1.06
CA GLY A 142 -15.32 -12.22 1.94
C GLY A 142 -14.01 -13.02 1.93
N ARG A 143 -12.92 -12.49 1.34
CA ARG A 143 -11.64 -13.18 1.19
C ARG A 143 -10.76 -12.98 2.40
N ARG A 144 -10.12 -14.07 2.85
CA ARG A 144 -8.97 -13.99 3.74
C ARG A 144 -7.76 -13.45 2.97
N ILE A 145 -7.20 -12.35 3.47
CA ILE A 145 -6.01 -11.71 2.90
C ILE A 145 -4.92 -11.72 3.95
N ILE A 146 -3.70 -12.09 3.55
CA ILE A 146 -2.51 -12.05 4.39
C ILE A 146 -1.53 -11.11 3.72
N ALA A 147 -1.17 -10.03 4.40
CA ALA A 147 -0.11 -9.13 3.95
C ALA A 147 1.11 -9.31 4.85
N ARG A 148 2.29 -9.55 4.28
CA ARG A 148 3.55 -9.62 5.02
C ARG A 148 4.43 -8.44 4.65
N ASP A 149 4.81 -7.66 5.64
CA ASP A 149 5.84 -6.62 5.50
C ASP A 149 7.16 -7.05 6.15
N THR A 150 8.12 -6.15 6.26
CA THR A 150 9.42 -6.41 6.90
C THR A 150 9.33 -6.75 8.38
N ASN A 151 8.23 -6.38 9.05
CA ASN A 151 8.08 -6.55 10.48
C ASN A 151 7.26 -7.79 10.83
N ARG A 152 6.16 -8.05 10.11
CA ARG A 152 5.17 -9.07 10.52
C ARG A 152 4.15 -9.42 9.44
N PHE A 153 3.30 -10.38 9.80
CA PHE A 153 2.09 -10.73 9.05
C PHE A 153 0.88 -9.96 9.60
N HIS A 154 0.10 -9.43 8.68
CA HIS A 154 -1.19 -8.78 8.91
C HIS A 154 -2.26 -9.64 8.25
N HIS A 155 -3.18 -10.16 9.05
CA HIS A 155 -4.27 -11.00 8.57
C HIS A 155 -5.54 -10.18 8.51
N PHE A 156 -6.22 -10.18 7.37
CA PHE A 156 -7.47 -9.48 7.15
C PHE A 156 -8.59 -10.46 6.82
N GLU A 157 -9.68 -10.35 7.56
CA GLU A 157 -10.84 -11.20 7.39
C GLU A 157 -12.09 -10.48 7.92
N ASN A 158 -13.16 -10.45 7.11
CA ASN A 158 -14.45 -9.87 7.47
C ASN A 158 -14.36 -8.43 8.03
N GLY A 159 -13.48 -7.60 7.46
CA GLY A 159 -13.31 -6.21 7.90
C GLY A 159 -12.41 -6.01 9.11
N LYS A 160 -11.85 -7.07 9.67
CA LYS A 160 -10.97 -7.02 10.85
C LYS A 160 -9.53 -7.32 10.44
N MET A 161 -8.58 -6.78 11.20
CA MET A 161 -7.16 -7.08 11.04
C MET A 161 -6.59 -7.66 12.34
N PHE A 162 -5.87 -8.76 12.23
CA PHE A 162 -5.20 -9.43 13.32
C PHE A 162 -3.70 -9.49 13.06
N LEU A 163 -2.89 -9.26 14.08
CA LEU A 163 -1.44 -9.45 14.03
C LEU A 163 -1.12 -10.85 14.59
N TRP A 164 -0.25 -11.61 13.91
CA TRP A 164 0.35 -12.81 14.49
C TRP A 164 1.80 -12.51 14.90
N GLY A 165 2.11 -12.70 16.18
CA GLY A 165 3.39 -12.36 16.81
C GLY A 165 3.22 -11.44 18.02
N LEU A 166 3.83 -11.79 19.16
CA LEU A 166 3.75 -11.08 20.43
C LEU A 166 4.15 -9.59 20.32
N LEU A 167 3.41 -8.77 21.09
CA LEU A 167 3.68 -7.39 21.53
C LEU A 167 3.30 -6.21 20.60
N VAL A 168 2.24 -5.54 21.08
CA VAL A 168 1.97 -4.08 21.07
C VAL A 168 1.64 -3.42 19.73
N ALA A 169 0.36 -3.06 19.63
CA ALA A 169 -0.15 -2.00 18.78
C ALA A 169 0.39 -0.65 19.27
N TYR A 170 1.18 0.07 18.47
CA TYR A 170 1.20 1.55 18.42
C TYR A 170 1.97 2.02 17.17
N ALA A 171 1.51 3.14 16.62
CA ALA A 171 2.14 4.00 15.60
C ALA A 171 2.46 3.39 14.23
N CYS A 172 1.56 3.62 13.25
CA CYS A 172 1.82 3.41 11.81
C CYS A 172 1.40 4.63 10.97
N LYS A 173 1.89 5.82 11.33
CA LYS A 173 2.12 6.86 10.32
C LYS A 173 3.53 6.66 9.79
N MET A 174 3.76 7.03 8.53
CA MET A 174 5.01 6.92 7.76
C MET A 174 5.15 5.68 6.87
N CYS A 175 4.51 5.75 5.71
CA CYS A 175 5.08 5.19 4.49
C CYS A 175 4.90 6.21 3.36
N ILE A 176 5.88 7.10 3.21
CA ILE A 176 6.09 7.86 1.98
C ILE A 176 7.60 7.94 1.78
N THR A 177 8.08 7.32 0.70
CA THR A 177 9.11 7.80 -0.24
C THR A 177 9.49 6.63 -1.13
N THR A 178 8.84 6.49 -2.28
CA THR A 178 9.61 6.26 -3.50
C THR A 178 10.35 7.55 -3.79
N VAL A 179 11.67 7.42 -3.93
CA VAL A 179 12.74 8.38 -4.28
C VAL A 179 12.33 9.85 -4.38
#